data_AF-A0A4P6L417-F1
#
_entry.id   AF-A0A4P6L417-F1
#
_cell.length_a   1.000
_cell.length_b   1.000
_cell.length_c   1.000
_cell.angle_alpha   90.00
_cell.angle_beta   90.00
_cell.angle_gamma   90.00
#
_symmetry.space_group_name_H-M   'P 1'
#
loop_
_entity.id
_entity.type
_entity.pdbx_description
1 polymer ?
#
loop_
_entity_poly.entity_id
_entity_poly.type
_entity_poly.pdbx_seq_one_letter_code
_entity_poly.pdbx_strand_id
1 'polypeptide(L)'
;MASEADDDFIYSYGIVPLPATPRSGWCLRLYEHHITVAEQHFPTTAGSLAKSMNWWHTLTDVERTEYTISFNGIVEAYNAYLVGAAYAEAETVACAWLDARSGS
;
A
#
# COMPACT_ATOMS: atom_id res chain seq x y z
N MET A 1 36.88 2.22 23.03
CA MET A 1 35.82 2.74 22.15
C MET A 1 35.21 1.55 21.42
N ALA A 2 34.24 0.90 22.05
CA ALA A 2 33.39 -0.06 21.37
C ALA A 2 32.29 0.78 20.71
N SER A 3 32.19 0.72 19.39
CA SER A 3 31.03 1.26 18.68
C SER A 3 29.88 0.33 19.04
N GLU A 4 29.00 0.76 19.95
CA GLU A 4 27.66 0.19 20.08
C GLU A 4 27.01 0.42 18.71
N ALA A 5 27.04 -0.60 17.88
CA ALA A 5 26.30 -0.61 16.63
C ALA A 5 24.83 -0.50 17.01
N ASP A 6 24.16 0.52 16.47
CA ASP A 6 22.72 0.76 16.53
C ASP A 6 21.92 -0.56 16.53
N ASP A 7 21.49 -0.98 17.72
CA ASP A 7 20.59 -2.11 17.95
C ASP A 7 19.14 -1.59 18.02
N ASP A 8 18.72 -0.79 17.03
CA ASP A 8 17.44 -0.06 17.12
C ASP A 8 16.40 -0.45 16.07
N PHE A 9 16.69 -1.36 15.12
CA PHE A 9 15.65 -1.90 14.23
C PHE A 9 15.90 -3.36 13.86
N ILE A 10 15.78 -4.27 14.84
CA ILE A 10 15.77 -5.73 14.60
C ILE A 10 14.77 -6.07 13.49
N TYR A 11 13.61 -5.39 13.47
CA TYR A 11 12.59 -5.54 12.46
C TYR A 11 12.35 -4.24 11.66
N SER A 12 12.25 -4.38 10.34
CA SER A 12 11.86 -3.30 9.41
C SER A 12 10.96 -3.86 8.33
N TYR A 13 10.26 -2.99 7.57
CA TYR A 13 9.44 -3.44 6.46
C TYR A 13 9.68 -2.61 5.20
N GLY A 14 9.27 -3.16 4.06
CA GLY A 14 9.26 -2.47 2.78
C GLY A 14 8.02 -2.81 1.98
N ILE A 15 7.43 -1.79 1.34
CA ILE A 15 6.29 -1.93 0.44
C ILE A 15 6.79 -1.59 -0.97
N VAL A 16 6.80 -2.58 -1.85
CA VAL A 16 7.28 -2.42 -3.23
C VAL A 16 6.18 -2.77 -4.23
N PRO A 17 6.16 -2.15 -5.43
CA PRO A 17 5.20 -2.53 -6.46
C PRO A 17 5.31 -4.01 -6.82
N LEU A 18 4.18 -4.66 -7.13
CA LEU A 18 4.20 -6.03 -7.64
C LEU A 18 4.92 -6.07 -9.00
N PRO A 19 5.87 -7.00 -9.20
CA PRO A 19 6.60 -7.10 -10.46
C PRO A 19 5.67 -7.57 -11.61
N ALA A 20 5.78 -6.88 -12.75
CA ALA A 20 5.33 -7.24 -14.11
C ALA A 20 4.21 -8.29 -14.22
N THR A 21 3.07 -8.03 -13.59
CA THR A 21 1.84 -8.80 -13.78
C THR A 21 0.75 -7.86 -14.33
N PRO A 22 -0.30 -8.37 -14.99
CA PRO A 22 -1.42 -7.55 -15.45
C PRO A 22 -2.25 -6.94 -14.29
N ARG A 23 -1.79 -7.11 -13.04
CA ARG A 23 -2.40 -6.60 -11.82
C ARG A 23 -1.48 -5.56 -11.22
N SER A 24 -2.04 -4.39 -10.89
CA SER A 24 -1.35 -3.40 -10.06
C SER A 24 -1.41 -3.84 -8.59
N GLY A 25 -0.70 -3.14 -7.71
CA GLY A 25 -0.73 -3.41 -6.27
C GLY A 25 0.65 -3.50 -5.65
N TRP A 26 0.69 -4.04 -4.43
CA TRP A 26 1.86 -3.92 -3.57
C TRP A 26 2.27 -5.26 -2.96
N CYS A 27 3.57 -5.42 -2.75
CA CYS A 27 4.17 -6.49 -1.98
C CYS A 27 4.77 -5.89 -0.71
N LEU A 28 4.23 -6.29 0.43
CA LEU A 28 4.78 -6.00 1.74
C LEU A 28 5.77 -7.09 2.12
N ARG A 29 6.97 -6.68 2.53
CA ARG A 29 8.01 -7.56 3.08
C ARG A 29 8.40 -7.09 4.46
N LEU A 30 8.50 -8.02 5.39
CA LEU A 30 9.13 -7.80 6.69
C LEU A 30 10.55 -8.33 6.66
N TYR A 31 11.47 -7.58 7.23
CA TYR A 31 12.86 -7.92 7.36
C TYR A 31 13.24 -8.06 8.83
N GLU A 32 14.01 -9.09 9.15
CA GLU A 32 14.74 -9.23 10.40
C GLU A 32 16.23 -9.24 10.08
N HIS A 33 17.01 -8.30 10.62
CA HIS A 33 18.44 -8.14 10.26
C HIS A 33 18.68 -8.12 8.73
N HIS A 34 17.82 -7.42 7.99
CA HIS A 34 17.82 -7.34 6.51
C HIS A 34 17.43 -8.63 5.76
N ILE A 35 17.03 -9.71 6.45
CA ILE A 35 16.55 -10.95 5.84
C ILE A 35 15.03 -10.92 5.79
N THR A 36 14.42 -11.19 4.64
CA THR A 36 12.96 -11.28 4.54
C THR A 36 12.43 -12.46 5.35
N VAL A 37 11.61 -12.18 6.36
CA VAL A 37 11.00 -13.18 7.26
C VAL A 37 9.50 -13.33 7.06
N ALA A 38 8.84 -12.36 6.41
CA ALA A 38 7.44 -12.46 6.01
C ALA A 38 7.20 -11.68 4.72
N GLU A 39 6.25 -12.15 3.91
CA GLU A 39 5.80 -11.48 2.67
C GLU A 39 4.28 -11.59 2.54
N GLN A 40 3.62 -10.52 2.13
CA GLN A 40 2.19 -10.50 1.83
C GLN A 40 1.90 -9.61 0.62
N HIS A 41 0.98 -10.05 -0.25
CA HIS A 41 0.62 -9.33 -1.47
C HIS A 41 -0.76 -8.68 -1.34
N PHE A 42 -0.86 -7.46 -1.84
CA PHE A 42 -2.08 -6.65 -1.91
C PHE A 42 -2.38 -6.32 -3.39
N PRO A 43 -2.85 -7.32 -4.17
CA PRO A 43 -3.11 -7.14 -5.58
C PRO A 43 -4.40 -6.33 -5.78
N THR A 44 -4.37 -5.41 -6.74
CA THR A 44 -5.56 -4.71 -7.21
C THR A 44 -6.01 -5.25 -8.56
N THR A 45 -7.31 -5.21 -8.79
CA THR A 45 -7.91 -5.54 -10.09
C THR A 45 -8.53 -4.27 -10.63
N ALA A 46 -8.32 -4.00 -11.93
CA ALA A 46 -8.90 -2.84 -12.57
C ALA A 46 -10.42 -2.80 -12.36
N GLY A 47 -10.92 -1.63 -12.00
CA GLY A 47 -12.34 -1.40 -11.80
C GLY A 47 -13.13 -1.45 -13.09
N SER A 48 -14.35 -1.96 -13.03
CA SER A 48 -15.32 -1.76 -14.11
C SER A 48 -15.88 -0.34 -14.05
N LEU A 49 -16.33 0.18 -15.20
CA LEU A 49 -16.96 1.50 -15.28
C LEU A 49 -18.08 1.69 -14.25
N ALA A 50 -18.92 0.66 -14.03
CA ALA A 50 -20.00 0.72 -13.05
C ALA A 50 -19.48 0.88 -11.61
N LYS A 51 -18.40 0.18 -11.24
CA LYS A 51 -17.77 0.33 -9.92
C LYS A 51 -17.15 1.71 -9.76
N SER A 52 -16.48 2.20 -10.81
CA SER A 52 -15.87 3.53 -10.82
C SER A 52 -16.92 4.63 -10.65
N MET A 53 -18.06 4.55 -11.35
CA MET A 53 -19.15 5.52 -11.16
C MET A 53 -19.73 5.45 -9.74
N ASN A 54 -19.97 4.26 -9.20
CA ASN A 54 -20.51 4.11 -7.86
C ASN A 54 -19.59 4.76 -6.82
N TRP A 55 -18.29 4.47 -6.89
CA TRP A 55 -17.28 5.13 -6.05
C TRP A 55 -17.29 6.65 -6.23
N TRP A 56 -17.31 7.14 -7.47
CA TRP A 56 -17.35 8.58 -7.75
C TRP A 56 -18.54 9.29 -7.09
N HIS A 57 -19.70 8.61 -7.01
CA HIS A 57 -20.88 9.14 -6.35
C HIS A 57 -20.77 9.17 -4.82
N THR A 58 -19.89 8.37 -4.21
CA THR A 58 -19.62 8.44 -2.77
C THR A 58 -18.70 9.59 -2.36
N LEU A 59 -17.95 10.15 -3.31
CA LEU A 59 -17.03 11.26 -3.05
C LEU A 59 -17.77 12.58 -2.86
N THR A 60 -17.21 13.44 -2.02
CA THR A 60 -17.55 14.86 -1.92
C THR A 60 -17.06 15.63 -3.16
N ASP A 61 -17.58 16.85 -3.36
CA ASP A 61 -17.17 17.67 -4.52
C ASP A 61 -15.69 18.09 -4.44
N VAL A 62 -15.15 18.23 -3.24
CA VAL A 62 -13.71 18.51 -3.03
C VAL A 62 -12.88 17.33 -3.49
N GLU A 63 -13.17 16.12 -3.02
CA GLU A 63 -12.45 14.90 -3.43
C GLU A 63 -12.55 14.68 -4.94
N ARG A 64 -13.73 14.86 -5.54
CA ARG A 64 -13.89 14.78 -7.00
C ARG A 64 -12.99 15.77 -7.72
N THR A 65 -12.92 17.01 -7.23
CA THR A 65 -12.06 18.05 -7.82
C THR A 65 -10.59 17.62 -7.81
N GLU A 66 -10.09 17.08 -6.70
CA GLU A 66 -8.72 16.56 -6.59
C GLU A 66 -8.44 15.48 -7.64
N TYR A 67 -9.34 14.51 -7.81
CA TYR A 67 -9.18 13.47 -8.83
C TYR A 67 -9.25 14.03 -10.26
N THR A 68 -10.09 15.04 -10.53
CA THR A 68 -10.16 15.65 -11.87
C THR A 68 -8.92 16.47 -12.24
N ILE A 69 -8.12 16.91 -11.27
CA ILE A 69 -6.85 17.60 -11.54
C ILE A 69 -5.78 16.62 -12.04
N SER A 70 -5.77 15.40 -11.50
CA SER A 70 -4.72 14.40 -11.77
C SER A 70 -5.07 13.37 -12.84
N PHE A 71 -6.35 13.18 -13.15
CA PHE A 71 -6.80 12.10 -14.04
C PHE A 71 -7.83 12.58 -15.06
N ASN A 72 -7.77 12.02 -16.27
CA ASN A 72 -8.64 12.42 -17.38
C ASN A 72 -9.96 11.64 -17.42
N GLY A 73 -10.18 10.69 -16.52
CA GLY A 73 -11.39 9.89 -16.48
C GLY A 73 -11.65 9.17 -15.16
N ILE A 74 -12.93 8.91 -14.89
CA ILE A 74 -13.39 8.30 -13.63
C ILE A 74 -12.80 6.89 -13.43
N VAL A 75 -12.63 6.11 -14.51
CA VAL A 75 -12.04 4.76 -14.43
C VAL A 75 -10.56 4.82 -14.04
N GLU A 76 -9.82 5.77 -14.60
CA GLU A 76 -8.41 5.99 -14.29
C GLU A 76 -8.23 6.44 -12.83
N ALA A 77 -9.00 7.45 -12.40
CA ALA A 77 -9.04 7.93 -11.03
C ALA A 77 -9.38 6.82 -10.04
N TYR A 78 -10.37 5.97 -10.37
CA TYR A 78 -10.75 4.85 -9.52
C TYR A 78 -9.65 3.79 -9.42
N ASN A 79 -8.97 3.48 -10.52
CA ASN A 79 -7.84 2.54 -10.49
C ASN A 79 -6.68 3.08 -9.64
N ALA A 80 -6.40 4.38 -9.70
CA ALA A 80 -5.41 5.03 -8.84
C ALA A 80 -5.83 4.98 -7.37
N TYR A 81 -7.10 5.25 -7.06
CA TYR A 81 -7.66 5.09 -5.72
C TYR A 81 -7.48 3.65 -5.20
N LEU A 82 -7.78 2.62 -6.01
CA LEU A 82 -7.60 1.22 -5.61
C LEU A 82 -6.14 0.90 -5.28
N VAL A 83 -5.20 1.44 -6.06
CA VAL A 83 -3.75 1.27 -5.79
C VAL A 83 -3.35 1.97 -4.49
N GLY A 84 -3.84 3.20 -4.24
CA GLY A 84 -3.59 3.90 -2.99
C GLY A 84 -4.20 3.18 -1.77
N ALA A 85 -5.43 2.68 -1.89
CA ALA A 85 -6.09 1.91 -0.84
C ALA A 85 -5.33 0.63 -0.50
N ALA A 86 -4.82 -0.10 -1.50
CA ALA A 86 -4.00 -1.28 -1.29
C ALA A 86 -2.66 -0.96 -0.61
N TYR A 87 -2.08 0.22 -0.87
CA TYR A 87 -0.88 0.68 -0.16
C TYR A 87 -1.19 0.92 1.32
N ALA A 88 -2.27 1.65 1.62
CA ALA A 88 -2.68 1.93 2.99
C ALA A 88 -3.01 0.64 3.79
N GLU A 89 -3.59 -0.36 3.13
CA GLU A 89 -3.80 -1.69 3.72
C GLU A 89 -2.46 -2.38 4.04
N ALA A 90 -1.51 -2.35 3.09
CA ALA A 90 -0.17 -2.89 3.30
C ALA A 90 0.56 -2.20 4.47
N GLU A 91 0.45 -0.87 4.59
CA GLU A 91 1.03 -0.10 5.69
C GLU A 91 0.39 -0.45 7.04
N THR A 92 -0.93 -0.62 7.08
CA THR A 92 -1.64 -1.06 8.28
C THR A 92 -1.16 -2.43 8.75
N VAL A 93 -1.01 -3.39 7.83
CA VAL A 93 -0.48 -4.73 8.14
C VAL A 93 0.97 -4.66 8.58
N ALA A 94 1.78 -3.78 7.96
CA ALA A 94 3.16 -3.57 8.34
C ALA A 94 3.30 -3.08 9.78
N CYS A 95 2.52 -2.08 10.17
CA CYS A 95 2.46 -1.60 11.55
C CYS A 95 2.06 -2.71 12.52
N ALA A 96 1.02 -3.48 12.19
CA ALA A 96 0.59 -4.61 13.02
C ALA A 96 1.69 -5.69 13.18
N TRP A 97 2.49 -5.94 12.13
CA TRP A 97 3.63 -6.85 12.21
C TRP A 97 4.73 -6.34 13.13
N LEU A 98 5.00 -5.04 13.13
CA LEU A 98 5.97 -4.44 14.04
C LEU A 98 5.45 -4.46 15.49
N ASP A 99 4.21 -4.03 15.72
CA ASP A 99 3.59 -3.99 17.04
C ASP A 99 3.57 -5.36 17.73
N ALA A 100 3.26 -6.41 16.97
CA ALA A 100 3.24 -7.79 17.48
C ALA A 100 4.62 -8.31 17.93
N ARG A 101 5.71 -7.68 17.47
CA ARG A 101 7.10 -8.08 17.77
C ARG A 101 7.79 -7.17 18.78
N SER A 102 7.40 -5.90 18.84
CA SER A 102 7.83 -4.96 19.88
C SER A 102 7.17 -5.25 21.24
N GLY A 103 6.11 -6.06 21.27
CA GLY A 103 5.37 -6.42 22.48
C GLY A 103 5.78 -7.75 23.15
N SER A 104 6.94 -8.33 22.81
CA SER A 104 7.45 -9.57 23.41
C SER A 104 8.58 -9.36 24.42
#